data_AF-A0A016TDT8-F1
#
_entry.id   AF-A0A016TDT8-F1
#
_cell.length_a   1.000
_cell.length_b   1.000
_cell.length_c   1.000
_cell.angle_alpha   90.00
_cell.angle_beta   90.00
_cell.angle_gamma   90.00
#
_symmetry.space_group_name_H-M   'P 1'
#
loop_
_entity.id
_entity.type
_entity.pdbx_description
1 polymer ?
#
loop_
_entity_poly.entity_id
_entity_poly.type
_entity_poly.pdbx_seq_one_letter_code
_entity_poly.pdbx_strand_id
1 'polypeptide(L)' 'MSCPANETHNPCGDSCEPKCADLYEYERRPCTRECYPPGGACVCERGFYRNKEKQCVSEEDCQTDFMEFITFEPS' A
#
# COMPACT_ATOMS: atom_id res chain seq x y z
N MET A 1 -20.15 -1.56 5.44
CA MET A 1 -18.83 -0.91 5.43
C MET A 1 -18.49 -0.62 3.97
N SER A 2 -18.25 0.64 3.62
CA SER A 2 -17.74 0.99 2.30
C SER A 2 -16.26 1.28 2.45
N CYS A 3 -15.42 0.61 1.67
CA CYS A 3 -14.02 0.95 1.60
C CYS A 3 -13.82 2.19 0.69
N PRO A 4 -12.72 2.94 0.89
CA PRO A 4 -12.26 3.97 -0.03
C PRO A 4 -12.07 3.45 -1.47
N ALA A 5 -11.82 4.36 -2.41
CA ALA A 5 -11.48 3.99 -3.77
C ALA A 5 -10.22 3.10 -3.81
N ASN A 6 -10.21 2.12 -4.72
CA ASN A 6 -9.13 1.14 -4.89
C ASN A 6 -8.86 0.27 -3.65
N GLU A 7 -9.83 0.16 -2.75
CA GLU A 7 -9.76 -0.68 -1.56
C GLU A 7 -10.91 -1.68 -1.50
N THR A 8 -10.62 -2.90 -1.05
CA THR A 8 -11.61 -3.96 -0.82
C THR A 8 -11.55 -4.44 0.63
N HIS A 9 -12.68 -4.92 1.15
CA HIS A 9 -12.74 -5.39 2.52
C HIS A 9 -12.09 -6.78 2.65
N ASN A 10 -11.00 -6.87 3.39
CA ASN A 10 -10.36 -8.13 3.75
C ASN A 10 -10.72 -8.51 5.18
N PRO A 11 -11.36 -9.67 5.41
CA PRO A 11 -11.73 -10.12 6.76
C PRO A 11 -10.52 -10.44 7.66
N CYS A 12 -9.33 -10.62 7.08
CA CYS A 12 -8.09 -10.95 7.79
C CYS A 12 -7.24 -9.72 8.16
N GLY A 13 -7.67 -8.51 7.78
CA GLY A 13 -6.96 -7.26 8.06
C GLY A 13 -5.98 -6.85 6.96
N ASP A 14 -5.15 -5.84 7.25
CA ASP A 14 -4.26 -5.13 6.32
C ASP A 14 -2.76 -5.38 6.61
N SER A 15 -2.43 -6.24 7.58
CA SER A 15 -1.05 -6.47 8.01
C SER A 15 -0.08 -6.95 6.91
N CYS A 16 -0.58 -7.58 5.85
CA CYS A 16 0.21 -8.05 4.71
C CYS A 16 -0.11 -7.32 3.40
N GLU A 17 -0.75 -6.16 3.50
CA GLU A 17 -1.07 -5.34 2.36
C GLU A 17 0.21 -4.80 1.69
N PRO A 18 0.28 -4.82 0.34
CA PRO A 18 1.42 -4.29 -0.40
C PRO A 18 1.50 -2.76 -0.26
N LYS A 19 2.70 -2.25 0.05
CA LYS A 19 2.99 -0.82 0.16
C LYS A 19 3.88 -0.37 -0.99
N CYS A 20 3.85 0.93 -1.32
CA CYS A 20 4.76 1.47 -2.34
C CYS A 20 6.24 1.24 -2.00
N ALA A 21 6.58 1.15 -0.70
CA ALA A 21 7.94 0.83 -0.25
C ALA A 21 8.36 -0.61 -0.61
N ASP A 22 7.42 -1.55 -0.64
CA ASP A 22 7.70 -2.97 -0.91
C ASP A 22 7.96 -3.24 -2.41
N LEU A 23 7.57 -2.33 -3.31
CA LEU A 23 7.75 -2.48 -4.77
C LEU A 23 9.23 -2.55 -5.19
N TYR A 24 10.09 -1.82 -4.48
CA TYR A 24 11.52 -1.73 -4.77
C TYR A 24 12.37 -2.61 -3.86
N GLU A 25 11.76 -3.21 -2.84
CA GLU A 25 12.42 -4.21 -2.02
C GLU A 25 12.39 -5.56 -2.73
N TYR A 26 13.59 -6.11 -2.97
CA TYR A 26 13.73 -7.46 -3.52
C TYR A 26 13.20 -8.54 -2.56
N GLU A 27 13.19 -8.23 -1.26
CA GLU A 27 12.69 -9.12 -0.21
C GLU A 27 11.21 -8.85 0.05
N ARG A 28 10.32 -9.67 -0.52
CA ARG A 28 8.93 -9.64 -0.08
C ARG A 28 8.85 -10.04 1.39
N ARG A 29 8.32 -9.15 2.22
CA ARG A 29 8.04 -9.45 3.62
C ARG A 29 7.17 -10.71 3.72
N PRO A 30 7.60 -11.76 4.44
CA PRO A 30 6.79 -12.96 4.60
C PRO A 30 5.51 -12.59 5.35
N CYS A 31 4.37 -12.82 4.72
CA CYS A 31 3.08 -12.65 5.38
C CYS A 31 2.88 -13.78 6.39
N THR A 32 2.67 -13.43 7.66
CA THR A 32 2.28 -14.41 8.68
C THR A 32 0.85 -14.88 8.42
N ARG A 33 0.49 -16.06 8.92
CA ARG A 33 -0.90 -16.57 8.85
C ARG A 33 -1.83 -15.90 9.87
N GLU A 34 -1.32 -14.93 10.61
CA GLU A 34 -2.07 -14.24 11.65
C GLU A 34 -2.92 -13.14 10.99
N CYS A 35 -4.21 -13.13 11.30
CA CYS A 35 -5.10 -12.06 10.86
C CYS A 35 -5.01 -10.90 11.84
N TYR A 36 -4.62 -9.74 11.34
CA TYR A 36 -4.50 -8.52 12.13
C TYR A 36 -4.81 -7.28 11.28
N PRO A 37 -5.70 -6.37 11.73
CA PRO A 37 -6.51 -6.47 12.95
C PRO A 37 -7.63 -7.54 12.85
N PRO A 38 -8.01 -8.19 13.98
CA PRO A 38 -9.13 -9.11 14.01
C PRO A 38 -10.45 -8.35 13.78
N GLY A 39 -11.24 -8.79 12.80
CA GLY A 39 -12.47 -8.09 12.38
C GLY A 39 -12.40 -7.47 10.99
N GLY A 40 -11.24 -7.55 10.34
CA GLY A 40 -11.04 -7.11 8.97
C GLY A 40 -10.67 -5.65 8.83
N ALA A 41 -10.13 -5.31 7.66
CA ALA A 41 -9.73 -3.97 7.30
C ALA A 41 -9.98 -3.76 5.79
N CYS A 42 -10.04 -2.49 5.37
CA CYS A 42 -9.96 -2.18 3.96
C CYS A 42 -8.49 -2.30 3.51
N VAL A 43 -8.26 -3.08 2.47
CA VAL A 43 -6.94 -3.32 1.89
C VAL A 43 -6.92 -2.88 0.45
N CYS A 44 -5.76 -2.45 -0.05
CA CYS A 44 -5.59 -2.13 -1.45
C CYS A 44 -6.01 -3.31 -2.32
N GLU A 45 -6.75 -2.99 -3.38
CA GLU A 45 -7.10 -3.96 -4.39
C GLU A 45 -5.84 -4.48 -5.09
N ARG A 46 -5.98 -5.64 -5.74
CA ARG A 46 -4.85 -6.30 -6.40
C ARG A 46 -4.30 -5.40 -7.51
N GLY A 47 -3.02 -5.05 -7.43
CA GLY A 47 -2.37 -4.13 -8.38
C GLY A 47 -2.28 -2.68 -7.89
N PHE A 48 -2.88 -2.38 -6.73
CA PHE A 48 -2.70 -1.12 -6.01
C PHE A 48 -1.81 -1.31 -4.79
N TYR A 49 -1.16 -0.23 -4.39
CA TYR A 49 -0.16 -0.21 -3.33
C TYR A 49 -0.43 0.98 -2.41
N ARG A 50 -0.28 0.78 -1.10
CA ARG A 50 -0.50 1.86 -0.15
C ARG A 50 0.68 2.84 -0.15
N ASN A 51 0.42 4.10 -0.49
CA ASN A 51 1.40 5.18 -0.43
C ASN A 51 1.55 5.75 1.01
N LYS A 52 2.43 6.74 1.19
CA LYS A 52 2.65 7.38 2.51
C LYS A 52 1.45 8.17 3.00
N GLU A 53 0.60 8.64 2.10
CA GLU A 53 -0.67 9.33 2.39
C GLU A 53 -1.81 8.38 2.78
N LYS A 54 -1.52 7.07 2.88
CA LYS A 54 -2.49 6.01 3.17
C LYS A 54 -3.55 5.82 2.09
N GLN A 55 -3.24 6.17 0.85
CA GLN A 55 -4.09 5.93 -0.32
C GLN A 55 -3.58 4.74 -1.12
N CYS A 56 -4.49 3.97 -1.71
CA CYS A 56 -4.16 2.89 -2.63
C CYS A 56 -4.04 3.43 -4.05
N VAL A 57 -2.79 3.47 -4.52
CA VAL A 57 -2.41 4.05 -5.82
C VAL A 57 -1.77 3.00 -6.71
N SER A 58 -1.65 3.27 -8.00
CA SER A 58 -1.02 2.35 -8.95
C SER A 58 0.51 2.33 -8.75
N GLU A 59 1.19 1.36 -9.37
CA GLU A 59 2.65 1.24 -9.32
C GLU A 59 3.36 2.46 -9.93
N GLU A 60 2.78 3.07 -10.97
CA GLU A 60 3.27 4.31 -11.60
C GLU A 60 3.16 5.52 -10.64
N ASP A 61 2.07 5.62 -9.89
CA ASP A 61 1.88 6.68 -8.89
C ASP A 61 2.88 6.51 -7.73
N CYS A 62 3.19 5.27 -7.33
CA CYS A 62 4.23 5.00 -6.35
C CYS A 62 5.63 5.51 -6.78
N GLN A 63 5.92 5.59 -8.08
CA GLN A 63 7.20 6.14 -8.60
C GLN A 63 7.24 7.67 -8.46
N THR A 64 6.08 8.32 -8.54
CA THR A 64 5.98 9.79 -8.42
C THR A 64 6.28 10.25 -6.99
N ASP A 65 5.97 9.41 -5.99
CA ASP A 65 6.38 9.56 -4.58
C ASP A 65 7.92 9.55 -4.40
N PHE A 66 8.67 8.91 -5.31
CA PHE A 66 10.13 8.96 -5.37
C PHE A 66 10.63 10.13 -6.22
N MET A 67 9.85 10.57 -7.21
CA MET A 67 10.22 11.65 -8.12
C MET A 67 10.16 13.04 -7.46
N GLU A 68 9.33 13.22 -6.44
CA GLU A 68 9.39 14.43 -5.59
C GLU A 68 10.78 14.63 -4.93
N PHE A 69 11.55 13.56 -4.67
CA PHE A 69 12.89 13.68 -4.10
C PHE A 69 13.94 14.19 -5.11
N ILE A 70 13.71 14.08 -6.42
CA ILE A 70 14.66 14.53 -7.46
C ILE A 70 14.29 15.89 -8.07
N THR A 71 13.03 16.32 -7.98
CA THR A 71 12.61 17.63 -8.51
C THR A 71 12.59 18.74 -7.46
N PHE A 72 12.77 18.42 -6.18
CA PHE A 72 13.02 19.43 -5.15
C PHE A 72 14.51 19.81 -5.14
N GLU A 73 14.98 20.46 -6.22
CA GLU A 73 16.01 21.49 -6.03
C GLU A 73 15.34 22.59 -5.18
N PRO A 74 15.73 22.81 -3.92
CA PRO A 74 15.26 23.98 -3.20
C PRO A 74 15.90 25.19 -3.88
N SER A 75 15.13 25.88 -4.72
CA SER A 75 15.44 27.23 -5.19
C SER A 75 15.51 28.22 -4.05
#